data_AF-A0A7V3Y2L6-F1
#
_entry.id   AF-A0A7V3Y2L6-F1
#
_cell.length_a   1.000
_cell.length_b   1.000
_cell.length_c   1.000
_cell.angle_alpha   90.00
_cell.angle_beta   90.00
_cell.angle_gamma   90.00
#
_symmetry.space_group_name_H-M   'P 1'
#
loop_
_entity.id
_entity.type
_entity.pdbx_description
1 polymer ?
#
loop_
_entity_poly.entity_id
_entity_poly.type
_entity_poly.pdbx_seq_one_letter_code
_entity_poly.pdbx_strand_id
1 'polypeptide(L)'
;MWPYHTSFLSQSSSTTKSFFTILIFLQAIIVGNYRIYGFILLFLLYLTQGIPFGFQVTALPVLFRQSGVSLTMIGFSSLLALPWMLKIIWAPLVDRFWIAMFGRRKSWLLPLQMMMFVLAYSATHINITLNPVLFAATIFVMNFCASIQDIAVDGLAIDILKDNDLGYGNAIQVVGYKIGMLISGGFLVWLSAYLGWGNVFYVICGIVAIPVFLLIPYKENILTQTKVKYITIKDIFVHITKAIKQHGMIMIFLLIATYKTGETFIDGMFKPFLVDQGFSASQIGLWQGIYGMAASIVGSIIGGVLASRYGVVKGLWVSLLVRLIPLWGEWYCTLNVPSRELIIMVTIAEHFFGGMLTTAMFAFMMYTVDKIIGATHYTMLATIEVIGKSPGMWFSGLLADTFGYSNLFVLGIILSIVPILVFLLVKKRFLYTYQSH
;
A
#
# COMPACT_ATOMS: atom_id res chain seq x y z
N MET A 1 44.80 -28.43 -5.26
CA MET A 1 44.57 -29.77 -4.67
C MET A 1 43.82 -29.59 -3.36
N TRP A 2 42.51 -29.82 -3.37
CA TRP A 2 41.74 -30.54 -2.34
C TRP A 2 40.24 -30.47 -2.70
N PRO A 3 39.67 -31.56 -3.26
CA PRO A 3 38.24 -31.79 -3.35
C PRO A 3 37.73 -32.40 -2.02
N TYR A 4 36.41 -32.64 -1.92
CA TYR A 4 35.68 -33.29 -0.80
C TYR A 4 35.06 -32.37 0.26
N HIS A 5 33.88 -31.80 -0.03
CA HIS A 5 32.83 -31.53 0.97
C HIS A 5 31.45 -31.35 0.29
N THR A 6 30.97 -32.40 -0.41
CA THR A 6 29.61 -32.42 -1.00
C THR A 6 28.83 -33.69 -0.67
N SER A 7 29.00 -34.26 0.53
CA SER A 7 28.28 -35.49 0.91
C SER A 7 27.66 -35.53 2.32
N PHE A 8 27.62 -34.42 3.07
CA PHE A 8 27.08 -34.44 4.46
C PHE A 8 25.69 -33.79 4.66
N LEU A 9 25.05 -33.25 3.63
CA LEU A 9 23.76 -32.53 3.77
C LEU A 9 22.52 -33.31 3.28
N SER A 10 22.68 -34.58 2.89
CA SER A 10 21.55 -35.38 2.39
C SER A 10 20.73 -36.09 3.48
N GLN A 11 21.14 -36.05 4.77
CA GLN A 11 20.49 -36.83 5.84
C GLN A 11 20.15 -36.06 7.14
N SER A 12 20.02 -34.73 7.12
CA SER A 12 19.53 -33.99 8.29
C SER A 12 18.03 -33.65 8.19
N SER A 13 17.30 -33.76 9.30
CA SER A 13 15.86 -33.43 9.39
C SER A 13 15.59 -31.96 9.00
N SER A 14 14.33 -31.66 8.62
CA SER A 14 13.95 -30.31 8.12
C SER A 14 14.29 -29.19 9.11
N THR A 15 14.25 -29.47 10.41
CA THR A 15 14.60 -28.55 11.49
C THR A 15 16.08 -28.17 11.48
N THR A 16 16.98 -29.13 11.20
CA THR A 16 18.43 -28.88 11.13
C THR A 16 18.80 -28.06 9.89
N LYS A 17 18.07 -28.23 8.77
CA LYS A 17 18.25 -27.42 7.55
C LYS A 17 17.77 -25.98 7.73
N SER A 18 16.66 -25.75 8.45
CA SER A 18 16.21 -24.40 8.82
C SER A 18 17.19 -23.71 9.78
N PHE A 19 17.75 -24.43 10.76
CA PHE A 19 18.73 -23.88 11.68
C PHE A 19 20.05 -23.51 10.98
N PHE A 20 20.53 -24.36 10.05
CA PHE A 20 21.69 -24.04 9.21
C PHE A 20 21.43 -22.90 8.24
N THR A 21 20.20 -22.75 7.72
CA THR A 21 19.83 -21.59 6.88
C THR A 21 19.86 -20.29 7.69
N ILE A 22 19.37 -20.31 8.94
CA ILE A 22 19.45 -19.17 9.87
C ILE A 22 20.90 -18.87 10.25
N LEU A 23 21.75 -19.88 10.44
CA LEU A 23 23.18 -19.70 10.70
C LEU A 23 23.94 -19.17 9.49
N ILE A 24 23.66 -19.65 8.27
CA ILE A 24 24.20 -19.10 7.01
C ILE A 24 23.71 -17.66 6.80
N PHE A 25 22.47 -17.35 7.19
CA PHE A 25 21.89 -16.00 7.16
C PHE A 25 22.57 -15.06 8.16
N LEU A 26 22.83 -15.53 9.39
CA LEU A 26 23.60 -14.81 10.42
C LEU A 26 25.09 -14.68 10.03
N GLN A 27 25.66 -15.67 9.36
CA GLN A 27 27.04 -15.67 8.88
C GLN A 27 27.20 -14.74 7.67
N ALA A 28 26.21 -14.60 6.79
CA ALA A 28 26.18 -13.59 5.74
C ALA A 28 26.07 -12.16 6.29
N ILE A 29 25.38 -11.98 7.43
CA ILE A 29 25.33 -10.73 8.21
C ILE A 29 26.70 -10.40 8.83
N ILE A 30 27.47 -11.42 9.24
CA ILE A 30 28.76 -11.26 9.93
C ILE A 30 29.96 -11.15 8.94
N VAL A 31 29.88 -11.76 7.75
CA VAL A 31 31.05 -11.96 6.84
C VAL A 31 31.06 -11.03 5.60
N GLY A 32 30.31 -9.92 5.61
CA GLY A 32 30.67 -8.77 4.75
C GLY A 32 30.07 -8.74 3.35
N ASN A 33 28.83 -9.21 3.15
CA ASN A 33 28.06 -8.84 1.96
C ASN A 33 27.08 -7.70 2.29
N TYR A 34 27.63 -6.50 2.55
CA TYR A 34 26.89 -5.27 2.90
C TYR A 34 25.69 -4.99 1.97
N ARG A 35 25.76 -5.44 0.72
CA ARG A 35 24.69 -5.30 -0.27
C ARG A 35 23.46 -6.16 0.05
N ILE A 36 23.65 -7.43 0.40
CA ILE A 36 22.55 -8.33 0.80
C ILE A 36 21.90 -7.83 2.09
N TYR A 37 22.72 -7.37 3.04
CA TYR A 37 22.25 -6.75 4.27
C TYR A 37 21.34 -5.55 4.00
N GLY A 38 21.79 -4.64 3.11
CA GLY A 38 21.01 -3.48 2.70
C GLY A 38 19.66 -3.85 2.08
N PHE A 39 19.63 -4.84 1.19
CA PHE A 39 18.37 -5.31 0.59
C PHE A 39 17.40 -5.90 1.62
N ILE A 40 17.89 -6.72 2.55
CA ILE A 40 17.06 -7.30 3.63
C ILE A 40 16.53 -6.20 4.54
N LEU A 41 17.38 -5.24 4.92
CA LEU A 41 16.99 -4.11 5.75
C LEU A 41 15.90 -3.27 5.06
N LEU A 42 16.08 -2.92 3.78
CA LEU A 42 15.07 -2.21 3.00
C LEU A 42 13.75 -2.99 2.95
N PHE A 43 13.80 -4.28 2.64
CA PHE A 43 12.60 -5.13 2.60
C PHE A 43 11.84 -5.11 3.92
N LEU A 44 12.52 -5.29 5.04
CA LEU A 44 11.90 -5.32 6.37
C LEU A 44 11.36 -3.95 6.78
N LEU A 45 12.02 -2.87 6.42
CA LEU A 45 11.54 -1.51 6.66
C LEU A 45 10.26 -1.22 5.85
N TYR A 46 10.25 -1.53 4.55
CA TYR A 46 9.05 -1.41 3.72
C TYR A 46 7.91 -2.32 4.20
N LEU A 47 8.23 -3.52 4.71
CA LEU A 47 7.26 -4.41 5.33
C LEU A 47 6.61 -3.76 6.56
N THR A 48 7.40 -3.17 7.47
CA THR A 48 6.83 -2.52 8.65
C THR A 48 5.98 -1.29 8.35
N GLN A 49 6.26 -0.58 7.24
CA GLN A 49 5.43 0.54 6.79
C GLN A 49 4.06 0.08 6.28
N GLY A 50 3.99 -1.10 5.65
CA GLY A 50 2.74 -1.68 5.19
C GLY A 50 1.79 -2.09 6.32
N ILE A 51 2.32 -2.31 7.54
CA ILE A 51 1.54 -2.77 8.69
C ILE A 51 0.42 -1.79 9.07
N PRO A 52 0.69 -0.53 9.46
CA PRO A 52 -0.37 0.38 9.94
C PRO A 52 -1.40 0.68 8.86
N PHE A 53 -0.96 0.86 7.61
CA PHE A 53 -1.88 1.11 6.50
C PHE A 53 -2.74 -0.11 6.17
N GLY A 54 -2.14 -1.30 6.10
CA GLY A 54 -2.87 -2.54 5.88
C GLY A 54 -3.90 -2.81 6.97
N PHE A 55 -3.50 -2.67 8.24
CA PHE A 55 -4.40 -2.84 9.38
C PHE A 55 -5.59 -1.89 9.27
N GLN A 56 -5.36 -0.62 8.97
CA GLN A 56 -6.42 0.38 8.83
C GLN A 56 -7.40 0.06 7.70
N VAL A 57 -6.93 -0.34 6.51
CA VAL A 57 -7.80 -0.52 5.33
C VAL A 57 -8.54 -1.87 5.34
N THR A 58 -8.02 -2.85 6.09
CA THR A 58 -8.53 -4.23 6.02
C THR A 58 -8.99 -4.80 7.36
N ALA A 59 -8.21 -4.63 8.43
CA ALA A 59 -8.52 -5.21 9.73
C ALA A 59 -9.46 -4.33 10.57
N LEU A 60 -9.19 -3.03 10.61
CA LEU A 60 -9.93 -2.06 11.41
C LEU A 60 -11.44 -2.03 11.08
N PRO A 61 -11.89 -2.05 9.80
CA PRO A 61 -13.32 -2.06 9.47
C PRO A 61 -14.03 -3.31 10.02
N VAL A 62 -13.36 -4.47 9.96
CA VAL A 62 -13.90 -5.74 10.48
C VAL A 62 -14.01 -5.69 12.00
N LEU A 63 -12.93 -5.27 12.67
CA LEU A 63 -12.88 -5.12 14.13
C LEU A 63 -13.96 -4.15 14.63
N PHE A 64 -14.04 -2.96 14.03
CA PHE A 64 -15.00 -1.93 14.41
C PHE A 64 -16.43 -2.40 14.17
N ARG A 65 -16.69 -3.06 13.03
CA ARG A 65 -18.04 -3.56 12.76
C ARG A 65 -18.47 -4.66 13.73
N GLN A 66 -17.58 -5.60 14.05
CA GLN A 66 -17.83 -6.62 15.08
C GLN A 66 -18.07 -6.01 16.47
N SER A 67 -17.48 -4.85 16.75
CA SER A 67 -17.65 -4.12 18.01
C SER A 67 -18.91 -3.22 18.01
N GLY A 68 -19.78 -3.31 16.99
CA GLY A 68 -21.01 -2.54 16.90
C GLY A 68 -20.84 -1.08 16.46
N VAL A 69 -19.66 -0.69 15.96
CA VAL A 69 -19.41 0.67 15.45
C VAL A 69 -20.23 0.91 14.17
N SER A 70 -20.75 2.14 14.02
CA SER A 70 -21.53 2.54 12.83
C SER A 70 -20.68 2.56 11.57
N LEU A 71 -21.31 2.42 10.40
CA LEU A 71 -20.60 2.42 9.12
C LEU A 71 -19.97 3.79 8.87
N THR A 72 -20.64 4.88 9.27
CA THR A 72 -20.13 6.25 9.23
C THR A 72 -18.77 6.37 9.90
N MET A 73 -18.64 5.85 11.13
CA MET A 73 -17.38 5.89 11.87
C MET A 73 -16.32 4.99 11.23
N ILE A 74 -16.72 3.86 10.65
CA ILE A 74 -15.82 2.99 9.87
C ILE A 74 -15.31 3.72 8.61
N GLY A 75 -16.17 4.42 7.87
CA GLY A 75 -15.77 5.24 6.73
C GLY A 75 -14.77 6.32 7.13
N PHE A 76 -15.06 7.07 8.19
CA PHE A 76 -14.15 8.10 8.71
C PHE A 76 -12.85 7.54 9.29
N SER A 77 -12.79 6.27 9.68
CA SER A 77 -11.53 5.64 10.11
C SER A 77 -10.48 5.58 9.00
N SER A 78 -10.86 5.74 7.72
CA SER A 78 -9.90 5.87 6.62
C SER A 78 -9.10 7.19 6.66
N LEU A 79 -9.56 8.20 7.40
CA LEU A 79 -8.80 9.44 7.67
C LEU A 79 -7.57 9.18 8.53
N LEU A 80 -7.46 8.02 9.19
CA LEU A 80 -6.26 7.67 9.96
C LEU A 80 -5.00 7.55 9.07
N ALA A 81 -5.18 7.45 7.74
CA ALA A 81 -4.11 7.45 6.74
C ALA A 81 -3.79 8.84 6.16
N LEU A 82 -4.41 9.91 6.67
CA LEU A 82 -4.12 11.30 6.26
C LEU A 82 -2.62 11.63 6.21
N PRO A 83 -1.75 11.16 7.13
CA PRO A 83 -0.32 11.46 7.09
C PRO A 83 0.38 11.04 5.80
N TRP A 84 -0.10 10.00 5.11
CA TRP A 84 0.47 9.54 3.84
C TRP A 84 0.28 10.56 2.71
N MET A 85 -0.84 11.30 2.73
CA MET A 85 -1.12 12.36 1.76
C MET A 85 -0.28 13.62 1.99
N LEU A 86 0.23 13.79 3.21
CA LEU A 86 0.97 14.97 3.63
C LEU A 86 2.50 14.76 3.56
N LYS A 87 2.98 13.67 2.94
CA LYS A 87 4.41 13.31 2.84
C LYS A 87 5.27 14.46 2.28
N ILE A 88 4.72 15.27 1.38
CA ILE A 88 5.39 16.46 0.82
C ILE A 88 5.79 17.50 1.88
N ILE A 89 5.04 17.58 2.99
CA ILE A 89 5.31 18.51 4.09
C ILE A 89 6.47 18.00 4.94
N TRP A 90 6.52 16.68 5.19
CA TRP A 90 7.51 16.07 6.07
C TRP A 90 8.87 15.86 5.39
N ALA A 91 8.89 15.67 4.06
CA ALA A 91 10.12 15.36 3.32
C ALA A 91 11.27 16.37 3.52
N PRO A 92 11.05 17.70 3.42
CA PRO A 92 12.11 18.67 3.68
C PRO A 92 12.64 18.64 5.12
N LEU A 93 11.80 18.25 6.10
CA LEU A 93 12.20 18.18 7.50
C LEU A 93 13.12 16.99 7.75
N VAL A 94 12.76 15.82 7.23
CA VAL A 94 13.57 14.59 7.32
C VAL A 94 14.93 14.77 6.67
N ASP A 95 14.97 15.51 5.56
CA ASP A 95 16.21 15.79 4.84
C ASP A 95 17.11 16.81 5.56
N ARG A 96 16.53 17.79 6.24
CA ARG A 96 17.25 18.89 6.88
C ARG A 96 17.76 18.55 8.27
N PHE A 97 16.95 17.89 9.09
CA PHE A 97 17.28 17.63 10.50
C PHE A 97 17.77 16.20 10.67
N TRP A 98 19.00 16.02 11.14
CA TRP A 98 19.57 14.69 11.45
C TRP A 98 20.75 14.82 12.41
N ILE A 99 21.11 13.72 13.08
CA ILE A 99 22.18 13.69 14.07
C ILE A 99 23.43 13.08 13.43
N ALA A 100 24.52 13.85 13.41
CA ALA A 100 25.78 13.46 12.77
C ALA A 100 26.34 12.12 13.25
N MET A 101 26.17 11.81 14.55
CA MET A 101 26.64 10.57 15.18
C MET A 101 26.00 9.30 14.59
N PHE A 102 24.73 9.37 14.21
CA PHE A 102 23.99 8.19 13.74
C PHE A 102 23.93 8.09 12.21
N GLY A 103 24.16 9.20 11.50
CA GLY A 103 23.92 9.31 10.07
C GLY A 103 22.55 9.91 9.76
N ARG A 104 22.34 10.28 8.50
CA ARG A 104 21.14 11.01 8.06
C ARG A 104 19.88 10.17 8.16
N ARG A 105 19.90 8.89 7.76
CA ARG A 105 18.69 8.07 7.69
C ARG A 105 18.38 7.40 9.03
N LYS A 106 19.38 6.83 9.68
CA LYS A 106 19.30 6.13 10.96
C LYS A 106 18.81 7.02 12.08
N SER A 107 19.14 8.32 12.03
CA SER A 107 18.59 9.34 12.94
C SER A 107 17.06 9.40 12.94
N TRP A 108 16.42 8.99 11.85
CA TRP A 108 14.95 8.90 11.74
C TRP A 108 14.46 7.46 11.87
N LEU A 109 15.09 6.52 11.17
CA LEU A 109 14.62 5.14 11.08
C LEU A 109 14.57 4.44 12.44
N LEU A 110 15.60 4.63 13.27
CA LEU A 110 15.69 3.96 14.57
C LEU A 110 14.62 4.48 15.56
N PRO A 111 14.51 5.79 15.85
CA PRO A 111 13.48 6.28 16.76
C PRO A 111 12.06 6.04 16.24
N LEU A 112 11.81 6.13 14.93
CA LEU A 112 10.50 5.83 14.36
C LEU A 112 10.12 4.36 14.52
N GLN A 113 11.07 3.43 14.37
CA GLN A 113 10.78 2.01 14.65
C GLN A 113 10.55 1.72 16.12
N MET A 114 11.33 2.33 17.01
CA MET A 114 11.10 2.21 18.45
C MET A 114 9.72 2.77 18.83
N MET A 115 9.34 3.90 18.26
CA MET A 115 8.01 4.49 18.46
C MET A 115 6.90 3.57 17.92
N MET A 116 7.06 3.00 16.73
CA MET A 116 6.13 2.01 16.19
C MET A 116 5.97 0.78 17.11
N PHE A 117 7.07 0.30 17.70
CA PHE A 117 7.03 -0.78 18.68
C PHE A 117 6.26 -0.39 19.93
N VAL A 118 6.54 0.79 20.49
CA VAL A 118 5.85 1.31 21.69
C VAL A 118 4.35 1.50 21.42
N LEU A 119 3.98 2.03 20.27
CA LEU A 119 2.57 2.20 19.88
C LEU A 119 1.87 0.86 19.72
N ALA A 120 2.49 -0.10 19.03
CA ALA A 120 1.94 -1.45 18.91
C ALA A 120 1.79 -2.12 20.28
N TYR A 121 2.77 -1.97 21.17
CA TYR A 121 2.69 -2.50 22.53
C TYR A 121 1.60 -1.81 23.35
N SER A 122 1.46 -0.48 23.25
CA SER A 122 0.36 0.22 23.93
C SER A 122 -1.01 -0.24 23.46
N ALA A 123 -1.16 -0.57 22.17
CA ALA A 123 -2.41 -1.04 21.60
C ALA A 123 -2.88 -2.38 22.19
N THR A 124 -1.98 -3.22 22.73
CA THR A 124 -2.37 -4.48 23.40
C THR A 124 -3.16 -4.24 24.68
N HIS A 125 -2.97 -3.07 25.31
CA HIS A 125 -3.59 -2.70 26.60
C HIS A 125 -4.82 -1.81 26.45
N ILE A 126 -5.13 -1.35 25.23
CA ILE A 126 -6.29 -0.51 24.97
C ILE A 126 -7.52 -1.41 24.80
N ASN A 127 -8.47 -1.29 25.71
CA ASN A 127 -9.80 -1.86 25.49
C ASN A 127 -10.52 -1.05 24.41
N ILE A 128 -10.66 -1.64 23.22
CA ILE A 128 -11.23 -1.00 22.03
C ILE A 128 -12.68 -0.55 22.26
N THR A 129 -13.46 -1.31 23.03
CA THR A 129 -14.87 -0.98 23.33
C THR A 129 -14.98 0.19 24.28
N LEU A 130 -14.12 0.28 25.29
CA LEU A 130 -14.13 1.36 26.28
C LEU A 130 -13.44 2.63 25.77
N ASN A 131 -12.39 2.50 24.94
CA ASN A 131 -11.55 3.62 24.50
C ASN A 131 -11.28 3.61 22.98
N PRO A 132 -12.33 3.63 22.12
CA PRO A 132 -12.16 3.53 20.66
C PRO A 132 -11.39 4.71 20.07
N VAL A 133 -11.53 5.92 20.65
CA VAL A 133 -10.82 7.12 20.20
C VAL A 133 -9.32 7.02 20.47
N LEU A 134 -8.92 6.52 21.65
CA LEU A 134 -7.51 6.32 21.98
C LEU A 134 -6.86 5.25 21.09
N PHE A 135 -7.61 4.18 20.80
CA PHE A 135 -7.18 3.15 19.86
C PHE A 135 -6.97 3.74 18.46
N ALA A 136 -7.97 4.48 17.94
CA ALA A 136 -7.87 5.15 16.65
C ALA A 136 -6.69 6.15 16.60
N ALA A 137 -6.49 6.94 17.66
CA ALA A 137 -5.35 7.86 17.77
C ALA A 137 -4.01 7.10 17.72
N THR A 138 -3.91 5.94 18.36
CA THR A 138 -2.72 5.08 18.30
C THR A 138 -2.44 4.64 16.86
N ILE A 139 -3.47 4.18 16.13
CA ILE A 139 -3.34 3.80 14.71
C ILE A 139 -2.98 5.00 13.82
N PHE A 140 -3.53 6.19 14.09
CA PHE A 140 -3.14 7.42 13.39
C PHE A 140 -1.67 7.75 13.59
N VAL A 141 -1.17 7.71 14.83
CA VAL A 141 0.24 7.99 15.13
C VAL A 141 1.14 6.92 14.50
N MET A 142 0.71 5.65 14.43
CA MET A 142 1.45 4.62 13.69
C MET A 142 1.54 4.94 12.18
N ASN A 143 0.45 5.37 11.55
CA ASN A 143 0.47 5.82 10.15
C ASN A 143 1.34 7.07 9.95
N PHE A 144 1.35 7.98 10.92
CA PHE A 144 2.20 9.16 10.92
C PHE A 144 3.69 8.79 11.01
N CYS A 145 4.06 7.89 11.92
CA CYS A 145 5.42 7.36 12.01
C CYS A 145 5.83 6.65 10.71
N ALA A 146 4.96 5.82 10.14
CA ALA A 146 5.23 5.10 8.91
C ALA A 146 5.40 6.02 7.69
N SER A 147 4.64 7.11 7.57
CA SER A 147 4.78 8.03 6.43
C SER A 147 6.09 8.85 6.49
N ILE A 148 6.56 9.19 7.69
CA ILE A 148 7.89 9.81 7.88
C ILE A 148 8.99 8.78 7.63
N GLN A 149 8.80 7.55 8.12
CA GLN A 149 9.74 6.46 7.90
C GLN A 149 9.92 6.19 6.40
N ASP A 150 8.84 6.21 5.62
CA ASP A 150 8.84 6.02 4.18
C ASP A 150 9.80 7.00 3.46
N ILE A 151 9.83 8.27 3.88
CA ILE A 151 10.81 9.25 3.36
C ILE A 151 12.25 8.81 3.67
N ALA A 152 12.50 8.41 4.92
CA ALA A 152 13.85 8.03 5.35
C ALA A 152 14.31 6.72 4.68
N VAL A 153 13.41 5.76 4.44
CA VAL A 153 13.71 4.49 3.76
C VAL A 153 13.93 4.69 2.27
N ASP A 154 13.13 5.52 1.60
CA ASP A 154 13.36 5.88 0.19
C ASP A 154 14.73 6.56 0.03
N GLY A 155 15.09 7.45 0.96
CA GLY A 155 16.41 8.05 1.02
C GLY A 155 17.52 7.01 1.23
N LEU A 156 17.32 6.05 2.13
CA LEU A 156 18.26 4.95 2.36
C LEU A 156 18.39 4.03 1.14
N ALA A 157 17.30 3.78 0.40
CA ALA A 157 17.30 2.98 -0.81
C ALA A 157 18.19 3.62 -1.88
N ILE A 158 18.08 4.94 -2.07
CA ILE A 158 18.96 5.71 -2.97
C ILE A 158 20.44 5.58 -2.53
N ASP A 159 20.70 5.62 -1.22
CA ASP A 159 22.06 5.55 -0.68
C ASP A 159 22.69 4.14 -0.83
N ILE A 160 21.87 3.07 -0.85
CA ILE A 160 22.32 1.67 -0.92
C ILE A 160 22.38 1.14 -2.36
N LEU A 161 21.41 1.53 -3.20
CA LEU A 161 21.21 0.95 -4.53
C LEU A 161 22.12 1.62 -5.57
N LYS A 162 22.77 0.79 -6.40
CA LYS A 162 23.46 1.28 -7.61
C LYS A 162 22.44 1.47 -8.73
N ASP A 163 22.81 2.20 -9.79
CA ASP A 163 21.93 2.46 -10.94
C ASP A 163 21.35 1.17 -11.57
N ASN A 164 22.15 0.09 -11.62
CA ASN A 164 21.72 -1.22 -12.13
C ASN A 164 20.78 -1.98 -11.17
N ASP A 165 20.68 -1.57 -9.91
CA ASP A 165 19.90 -2.22 -8.85
C ASP A 165 18.54 -1.56 -8.60
N LEU A 166 18.26 -0.42 -9.24
CA LEU A 166 17.03 0.36 -9.01
C LEU A 166 15.76 -0.47 -9.25
N GLY A 167 15.78 -1.39 -10.23
CA GLY A 167 14.68 -2.32 -10.48
C GLY A 167 14.41 -3.27 -9.31
N TYR A 168 15.47 -3.82 -8.71
CA TYR A 168 15.36 -4.68 -7.52
C TYR A 168 14.90 -3.90 -6.29
N GLY A 169 15.38 -2.66 -6.12
CA GLY A 169 14.95 -1.76 -5.06
C GLY A 169 13.45 -1.48 -5.10
N ASN A 170 12.93 -1.10 -6.26
CA ASN A 170 11.50 -0.87 -6.46
C ASN A 170 10.66 -2.13 -6.20
N ALA A 171 11.14 -3.29 -6.64
CA ALA A 171 10.48 -4.56 -6.37
C ALA A 171 10.43 -4.88 -4.86
N ILE A 172 11.55 -4.68 -4.16
CA ILE A 172 11.65 -4.86 -2.70
C ILE A 172 10.66 -3.93 -1.98
N GLN A 173 10.57 -2.68 -2.39
CA GLN A 173 9.63 -1.70 -1.84
C GLN A 173 8.18 -2.17 -1.97
N VAL A 174 7.74 -2.45 -3.19
CA VAL A 174 6.34 -2.82 -3.47
C VAL A 174 5.96 -4.13 -2.77
N VAL A 175 6.82 -5.15 -2.88
CA VAL A 175 6.56 -6.47 -2.30
C VAL A 175 6.62 -6.40 -0.78
N GLY A 176 7.63 -5.75 -0.20
CA GLY A 176 7.73 -5.54 1.24
C GLY A 176 6.47 -4.89 1.79
N TYR A 177 6.06 -3.75 1.23
CA TYR A 177 4.87 -3.03 1.64
C TYR A 177 3.59 -3.88 1.53
N LYS A 178 3.36 -4.55 0.40
CA LYS A 178 2.18 -5.43 0.21
C LYS A 178 2.17 -6.63 1.16
N ILE A 179 3.34 -7.22 1.47
CA ILE A 179 3.44 -8.29 2.47
C ILE A 179 3.10 -7.75 3.86
N GLY A 180 3.58 -6.56 4.21
CA GLY A 180 3.19 -5.88 5.44
C GLY A 180 1.68 -5.71 5.57
N MET A 181 1.03 -5.25 4.48
CA MET A 181 -0.42 -5.10 4.43
C MET A 181 -1.17 -6.45 4.51
N LEU A 182 -0.66 -7.48 3.83
CA LEU A 182 -1.24 -8.83 3.87
C LEU A 182 -1.20 -9.38 5.29
N ILE A 183 -0.06 -9.22 5.98
CA ILE A 183 0.13 -9.68 7.34
C ILE A 183 -0.84 -8.94 8.26
N SER A 184 -0.76 -7.61 8.33
CA SER A 184 -1.53 -6.80 9.27
C SER A 184 -3.03 -6.79 8.98
N GLY A 185 -3.39 -7.04 7.73
CA GLY A 185 -4.74 -7.19 7.27
C GLY A 185 -5.25 -8.61 7.36
N GLY A 186 -5.09 -9.37 6.27
CA GLY A 186 -5.68 -10.69 6.13
C GLY A 186 -5.25 -11.68 7.19
N PHE A 187 -3.94 -11.81 7.41
CA PHE A 187 -3.41 -12.81 8.35
C PHE A 187 -3.76 -12.48 9.80
N LEU A 188 -3.60 -11.23 10.25
CA LEU A 188 -3.94 -10.86 11.62
C LEU A 188 -5.45 -10.87 11.88
N VAL A 189 -6.28 -10.53 10.89
CA VAL A 189 -7.74 -10.69 11.00
C VAL A 189 -8.12 -12.17 11.11
N TRP A 190 -7.42 -13.05 10.38
CA TRP A 190 -7.60 -14.49 10.53
C TRP A 190 -7.15 -15.00 11.90
N LEU A 191 -5.99 -14.52 12.36
CA LEU A 191 -5.39 -14.91 13.64
C LEU A 191 -6.15 -14.34 14.85
N SER A 192 -6.86 -13.23 14.69
CA SER A 192 -7.62 -12.59 15.78
C SER A 192 -8.74 -13.49 16.31
N ALA A 193 -9.25 -14.43 15.50
CA ALA A 193 -10.21 -15.44 15.94
C ALA A 193 -9.65 -16.40 16.99
N TYR A 194 -8.33 -16.59 17.04
CA TYR A 194 -7.66 -17.51 17.96
C TYR A 194 -6.98 -16.79 19.12
N LEU A 195 -6.38 -15.62 18.85
CA LEU A 195 -5.64 -14.86 19.86
C LEU A 195 -6.46 -13.73 20.51
N GLY A 196 -7.55 -13.29 19.87
CA GLY A 196 -8.24 -12.05 20.21
C GLY A 196 -7.52 -10.81 19.66
N TRP A 197 -8.28 -9.71 19.51
CA TRP A 197 -7.80 -8.48 18.88
C TRP A 197 -6.69 -7.74 19.64
N GLY A 198 -6.64 -7.82 20.98
CA GLY A 198 -5.55 -7.23 21.75
C GLY A 198 -4.22 -7.93 21.48
N ASN A 199 -4.24 -9.26 21.39
CA ASN A 199 -3.03 -10.07 21.30
C ASN A 199 -2.40 -10.10 19.89
N VAL A 200 -3.14 -9.75 18.83
CA VAL A 200 -2.54 -9.62 17.48
C VAL A 200 -1.49 -8.51 17.43
N PHE A 201 -1.57 -7.51 18.31
CA PHE A 201 -0.57 -6.45 18.40
C PHE A 201 0.77 -6.94 18.96
N TYR A 202 0.81 -8.02 19.76
CA TYR A 202 2.08 -8.65 20.14
C TYR A 202 2.82 -9.21 18.92
N VAL A 203 2.10 -9.72 17.92
CA VAL A 203 2.69 -10.18 16.66
C VAL A 203 3.28 -9.00 15.89
N ILE A 204 2.57 -7.86 15.86
CA ILE A 204 3.08 -6.62 15.27
C ILE A 204 4.37 -6.15 15.98
N CYS A 205 4.40 -6.17 17.32
CA CYS A 205 5.61 -5.85 18.09
C CYS A 205 6.80 -6.72 17.67
N GLY A 206 6.59 -8.03 17.53
CA GLY A 206 7.63 -8.97 17.09
C GLY A 206 8.18 -8.61 15.70
N ILE A 207 7.30 -8.30 14.75
CA ILE A 207 7.71 -7.95 13.37
C ILE A 207 8.47 -6.61 13.35
N VAL A 208 7.96 -5.60 14.06
CA VAL A 208 8.55 -4.25 14.12
C VAL A 208 9.90 -4.24 14.83
N ALA A 209 10.13 -5.15 15.79
CA ALA A 209 11.41 -5.27 16.48
C ALA A 209 12.54 -5.76 15.56
N ILE A 210 12.25 -6.58 14.54
CA ILE A 210 13.27 -7.19 13.67
C ILE A 210 14.15 -6.12 12.97
N PRO A 211 13.59 -5.12 12.26
CA PRO A 211 14.40 -4.04 11.68
C PRO A 211 15.19 -3.23 12.72
N VAL A 212 14.72 -3.10 13.97
CA VAL A 212 15.47 -2.39 15.03
C VAL A 212 16.81 -3.08 15.28
N PHE A 213 16.82 -4.41 15.41
CA PHE A 213 18.04 -5.18 15.59
C PHE A 213 19.02 -5.07 14.42
N LEU A 214 18.51 -4.87 13.19
CA LEU A 214 19.34 -4.62 12.02
C LEU A 214 19.78 -3.15 11.89
N LEU A 215 19.00 -2.19 12.39
CA LEU A 215 19.39 -0.77 12.35
C LEU A 215 20.51 -0.45 13.34
N ILE A 216 20.55 -1.10 14.50
CA ILE A 216 21.56 -0.83 15.55
C ILE A 216 23.00 -1.00 15.03
N PRO A 217 23.40 -2.13 14.44
CA PRO A 217 24.77 -2.32 13.93
C PRO A 217 25.00 -1.66 12.56
N TYR A 218 23.94 -1.24 11.85
CA TYR A 218 24.07 -0.59 10.55
C TYR A 218 24.80 0.75 10.70
N LYS A 219 25.87 0.92 9.91
CA LYS A 219 26.66 2.16 9.83
C LYS A 219 26.45 2.79 8.47
N GLU A 220 26.05 4.06 8.46
CA GLU A 220 25.91 4.82 7.23
C GLU A 220 27.27 5.32 6.74
N ASN A 221 27.51 5.16 5.44
CA ASN A 221 28.65 5.78 4.78
C ASN A 221 28.37 7.27 4.57
N ILE A 222 28.97 8.10 5.42
CA ILE A 222 28.83 9.57 5.41
C ILE A 222 29.50 10.20 4.16
N LEU A 223 30.25 9.44 3.35
CA LEU A 223 31.17 9.96 2.33
C LEU A 223 30.53 10.26 0.95
N THR A 224 29.37 9.71 0.61
CA THR A 224 28.68 9.95 -0.68
C THR A 224 27.71 11.13 -0.61
N GLN A 225 28.18 12.29 -0.14
CA GLN A 225 27.37 13.50 -0.03
C GLN A 225 27.39 14.30 -1.33
N THR A 226 26.53 13.95 -2.29
CA THR A 226 26.18 14.90 -3.35
C THR A 226 25.36 16.04 -2.74
N LYS A 227 25.79 17.29 -2.95
CA LYS A 227 24.99 18.49 -2.65
C LYS A 227 23.69 18.41 -3.45
N VAL A 228 22.64 17.82 -2.88
CA VAL A 228 21.31 17.82 -3.48
C VAL A 228 20.83 19.26 -3.45
N LYS A 229 20.59 19.84 -4.64
CA LYS A 229 20.02 21.18 -4.77
C LYS A 229 18.59 21.09 -4.23
N TYR A 230 18.32 21.74 -3.10
CA TYR A 230 16.99 21.73 -2.48
C TYR A 230 15.98 22.35 -3.45
N ILE A 231 15.01 21.56 -3.91
CA ILE A 231 13.85 22.08 -4.62
C ILE A 231 12.92 22.68 -3.55
N THR A 232 12.58 23.96 -3.69
CA THR A 232 11.73 24.63 -2.71
C THR A 232 10.26 24.26 -2.95
N ILE A 233 9.42 24.29 -1.91
CA ILE A 233 7.96 24.15 -2.03
C ILE A 233 7.41 25.11 -3.10
N LYS A 234 7.94 26.33 -3.17
CA LYS A 234 7.57 27.33 -4.18
C LYS A 234 7.82 26.85 -5.61
N ASP A 235 8.94 26.19 -5.86
CA ASP A 235 9.30 25.68 -7.19
C ASP A 235 8.32 24.58 -7.61
N ILE A 236 7.95 23.69 -6.68
CA ILE A 236 6.95 22.64 -6.90
C ILE A 236 5.59 23.26 -7.30
N PHE A 237 5.11 24.26 -6.55
CA PHE A 237 3.84 24.95 -6.87
C PHE A 237 3.86 25.63 -8.26
N VAL A 238 4.97 26.26 -8.64
CA VAL A 238 5.11 26.89 -9.95
C VAL A 238 5.04 25.84 -11.07
N HIS A 239 5.72 24.71 -10.92
CA HIS A 239 5.68 23.64 -11.93
C HIS A 239 4.29 22.97 -12.02
N ILE A 240 3.63 22.73 -10.89
CA ILE A 240 2.26 22.20 -10.83
C ILE A 240 1.29 23.13 -11.57
N THR A 241 1.31 24.43 -11.26
CA THR A 241 0.40 25.40 -11.90
C THR A 241 0.63 25.52 -13.41
N LYS A 242 1.88 25.40 -13.87
CA LYS A 242 2.20 25.36 -15.31
C LYS A 242 1.67 24.09 -15.97
N ALA A 243 1.84 22.93 -15.35
CA ALA A 243 1.32 21.66 -15.86
C ALA A 243 -0.22 21.65 -15.94
N ILE A 244 -0.90 22.24 -14.96
CA ILE A 244 -2.37 22.35 -14.97
C ILE A 244 -2.88 23.21 -16.13
N LYS A 245 -2.15 24.25 -16.51
CA LYS A 245 -2.53 25.19 -17.59
C LYS A 245 -2.30 24.63 -19.00
N GLN A 246 -1.68 23.47 -19.15
CA GLN A 246 -1.44 22.87 -20.46
C GLN A 246 -2.74 22.30 -21.05
N HIS A 247 -3.00 22.58 -22.33
CA HIS A 247 -4.23 22.15 -23.01
C HIS A 247 -4.39 20.62 -22.96
N GLY A 248 -5.57 20.16 -22.52
CA GLY A 248 -5.90 18.74 -22.42
C GLY A 248 -5.56 18.06 -21.08
N MET A 249 -4.70 18.66 -20.24
CA MET A 249 -4.27 18.07 -18.95
C MET A 249 -5.41 17.92 -17.94
N ILE A 250 -6.40 18.83 -17.96
CA ILE A 250 -7.57 18.76 -17.07
C ILE A 250 -8.30 17.41 -17.24
N MET A 251 -8.43 16.91 -18.47
CA MET A 251 -9.12 15.64 -18.72
C MET A 251 -8.29 14.43 -18.25
N ILE A 252 -6.96 14.52 -18.33
CA ILE A 252 -6.06 13.52 -17.74
C ILE A 252 -6.21 13.52 -16.21
N PHE A 253 -6.22 14.69 -15.58
CA PHE A 253 -6.41 14.77 -14.13
C PHE A 253 -7.77 14.28 -13.69
N LEU A 254 -8.83 14.59 -14.45
CA LEU A 254 -10.16 14.04 -14.17
C LEU A 254 -10.16 12.52 -14.29
N LEU A 255 -9.52 11.95 -15.31
CA LEU A 255 -9.38 10.50 -15.43
C LEU A 255 -8.62 9.91 -14.24
N ILE A 256 -7.50 10.51 -13.85
CA ILE A 256 -6.68 10.09 -12.71
C ILE A 256 -7.41 10.22 -11.39
N ALA A 257 -8.16 11.30 -11.20
CA ALA A 257 -8.93 11.49 -9.98
C ALA A 257 -10.09 10.50 -9.87
N THR A 258 -10.73 10.13 -10.99
CA THR A 258 -12.00 9.39 -10.97
C THR A 258 -11.87 7.88 -11.19
N TYR A 259 -10.73 7.38 -11.67
CA TYR A 259 -10.60 5.97 -12.10
C TYR A 259 -10.95 4.91 -11.02
N LYS A 260 -10.84 5.28 -9.73
CA LYS A 260 -11.17 4.41 -8.59
C LYS A 260 -12.20 4.98 -7.62
N THR A 261 -12.74 6.17 -7.88
CA THR A 261 -13.66 6.81 -6.92
C THR A 261 -14.89 5.95 -6.65
N GLY A 262 -15.48 5.33 -7.69
CA GLY A 262 -16.65 4.46 -7.52
C GLY A 262 -16.32 3.15 -6.79
N GLU A 263 -15.19 2.54 -7.12
CA GLU A 263 -14.65 1.36 -6.44
C GLU A 263 -14.43 1.60 -4.95
N THR A 264 -13.84 2.73 -4.56
CA THR A 264 -13.55 2.98 -3.13
C THR A 264 -14.80 3.17 -2.27
N PHE A 265 -15.96 3.47 -2.87
CA PHE A 265 -17.23 3.43 -2.15
C PHE A 265 -17.64 2.00 -1.78
N ILE A 266 -17.42 1.04 -2.69
CA ILE A 266 -17.77 -0.36 -2.49
C ILE A 266 -16.75 -1.03 -1.58
N ASP A 267 -15.45 -0.92 -1.89
CA ASP A 267 -14.35 -1.55 -1.15
C ASP A 267 -14.34 -1.16 0.34
N GLY A 268 -14.70 0.09 0.63
CA GLY A 268 -14.79 0.61 1.99
C GLY A 268 -15.83 -0.14 2.83
N MET A 269 -16.92 -0.58 2.20
CA MET A 269 -18.10 -1.12 2.87
C MET A 269 -18.35 -2.61 2.59
N PHE A 270 -17.61 -3.25 1.68
CA PHE A 270 -17.76 -4.67 1.40
C PHE A 270 -17.40 -5.54 2.62
N LYS A 271 -16.32 -5.21 3.35
CA LYS A 271 -15.95 -5.98 4.56
C LYS A 271 -16.97 -5.80 5.70
N PRO A 272 -17.41 -4.57 6.06
CA PRO A 272 -18.53 -4.38 6.97
C PRO A 272 -19.81 -5.12 6.55
N PHE A 273 -20.15 -5.09 5.26
CA PHE A 273 -21.28 -5.84 4.71
C PHE A 273 -21.16 -7.35 5.02
N LEU A 274 -19.99 -7.95 4.80
CA LEU A 274 -19.77 -9.36 5.13
C LEU A 274 -19.91 -9.65 6.64
N VAL A 275 -19.48 -8.74 7.50
CA VAL A 275 -19.70 -8.87 8.96
C VAL A 275 -21.20 -8.86 9.27
N ASP A 276 -21.97 -7.97 8.64
CA ASP A 276 -23.42 -7.86 8.83
C ASP A 276 -24.21 -9.05 8.29
N GLN A 277 -23.68 -9.73 7.27
CA GLN A 277 -24.22 -11.02 6.79
C GLN A 277 -23.90 -12.20 7.72
N GLY A 278 -23.17 -11.96 8.82
CA GLY A 278 -22.85 -12.99 9.82
C GLY A 278 -21.58 -13.79 9.52
N PHE A 279 -20.75 -13.37 8.55
CA PHE A 279 -19.46 -14.03 8.31
C PHE A 279 -18.46 -13.68 9.41
N SER A 280 -17.69 -14.68 9.81
CA SER A 280 -16.67 -14.52 10.84
C SER A 280 -15.48 -13.68 10.34
N ALA A 281 -14.81 -12.96 11.25
CA ALA A 281 -13.57 -12.25 10.93
C ALA A 281 -12.55 -13.18 10.26
N SER A 282 -12.41 -14.42 10.73
CA SER A 282 -11.44 -15.35 10.15
C SER A 282 -11.72 -15.71 8.70
N GLN A 283 -12.98 -15.89 8.32
CA GLN A 283 -13.39 -16.08 6.93
C GLN A 283 -13.07 -14.84 6.09
N ILE A 284 -13.43 -13.65 6.60
CA ILE A 284 -13.15 -12.38 5.90
C ILE A 284 -11.65 -12.18 5.72
N GLY A 285 -10.83 -12.40 6.75
CA GLY A 285 -9.37 -12.29 6.68
C GLY A 285 -8.75 -13.25 5.65
N LEU A 286 -9.26 -14.47 5.57
CA LEU A 286 -8.80 -15.45 4.59
C LEU A 286 -9.20 -15.07 3.15
N TRP A 287 -10.48 -14.75 2.92
CA TRP A 287 -11.01 -14.47 1.58
C TRP A 287 -10.56 -13.10 1.08
N GLN A 288 -10.91 -12.04 1.80
CA GLN A 288 -10.65 -10.65 1.42
C GLN A 288 -9.20 -10.24 1.61
N GLY A 289 -8.52 -10.82 2.59
CA GLY A 289 -7.13 -10.51 2.87
C GLY A 289 -6.15 -11.37 2.07
N ILE A 290 -6.07 -12.65 2.39
CA ILE A 290 -5.04 -13.53 1.82
C ILE A 290 -5.31 -13.83 0.34
N TYR A 291 -6.49 -14.35 0.00
CA TYR A 291 -6.81 -14.69 -1.40
C TYR A 291 -6.90 -13.45 -2.27
N GLY A 292 -7.54 -12.40 -1.75
CA GLY A 292 -7.60 -11.09 -2.39
C GLY A 292 -6.21 -10.54 -2.74
N MET A 293 -5.31 -10.40 -1.77
CA MET A 293 -3.98 -9.84 -2.03
C MET A 293 -3.16 -10.68 -3.01
N ALA A 294 -3.25 -12.02 -2.94
CA ALA A 294 -2.61 -12.89 -3.92
C ALA A 294 -3.14 -12.64 -5.34
N ALA A 295 -4.46 -12.54 -5.50
CA ALA A 295 -5.09 -12.21 -6.78
C ALA A 295 -4.67 -10.81 -7.28
N SER A 296 -4.56 -9.82 -6.40
CA SER A 296 -4.09 -8.47 -6.73
C SER A 296 -2.68 -8.45 -7.31
N ILE A 297 -1.75 -9.23 -6.75
CA ILE A 297 -0.39 -9.33 -7.28
C ILE A 297 -0.39 -9.89 -8.70
N VAL A 298 -1.14 -10.98 -8.93
CA VAL A 298 -1.26 -11.61 -10.27
C VAL A 298 -1.90 -10.64 -11.26
N GLY A 299 -2.98 -9.96 -10.85
CA GLY A 299 -3.67 -8.95 -11.65
C GLY A 299 -2.76 -7.80 -12.08
N SER A 300 -1.96 -7.27 -11.14
CA SER A 300 -0.96 -6.23 -11.44
C SER A 300 0.07 -6.68 -12.47
N ILE A 301 0.58 -7.92 -12.38
CA ILE A 301 1.53 -8.46 -13.36
C ILE A 301 0.88 -8.50 -14.75
N ILE A 302 -0.34 -9.03 -14.85
CA ILE A 302 -1.07 -9.14 -16.11
C ILE A 302 -1.41 -7.76 -16.69
N GLY A 303 -1.79 -6.79 -15.85
CA GLY A 303 -2.00 -5.41 -16.26
C GLY A 303 -0.74 -4.77 -16.87
N GLY A 304 0.43 -5.02 -16.27
CA GLY A 304 1.71 -4.58 -16.83
C GLY A 304 2.05 -5.25 -18.17
N VAL A 305 1.79 -6.56 -18.30
CA VAL A 305 1.98 -7.30 -19.57
C VAL A 305 1.04 -6.77 -20.65
N LEU A 306 -0.22 -6.46 -20.32
CA LEU A 306 -1.18 -5.90 -21.27
C LEU A 306 -0.75 -4.51 -21.76
N ALA A 307 -0.33 -3.64 -20.84
CA ALA A 307 0.14 -2.29 -21.18
C ALA A 307 1.41 -2.32 -22.05
N SER A 308 2.34 -3.26 -21.80
CA SER A 308 3.56 -3.39 -22.59
C SER A 308 3.33 -4.04 -23.96
N ARG A 309 2.47 -5.07 -24.07
CA ARG A 309 2.22 -5.78 -25.34
C ARG A 309 1.26 -5.05 -26.28
N TYR A 310 0.17 -4.50 -25.75
CA TYR A 310 -0.90 -3.90 -26.56
C TYR A 310 -0.90 -2.37 -26.53
N GLY A 311 0.01 -1.77 -25.76
CA GLY A 311 0.11 -0.34 -25.57
C GLY A 311 -0.68 0.16 -24.37
N VAL A 312 -0.13 1.16 -23.69
CA VAL A 312 -0.61 1.68 -22.40
C VAL A 312 -2.06 2.14 -22.45
N VAL A 313 -2.45 2.87 -23.51
CA VAL A 313 -3.83 3.38 -23.69
C VAL A 313 -4.83 2.23 -23.83
N LYS A 314 -4.51 1.18 -24.62
CA LYS A 314 -5.40 0.02 -24.77
C LYS A 314 -5.47 -0.80 -23.49
N GLY A 315 -4.34 -0.98 -22.80
CA GLY A 315 -4.27 -1.67 -21.52
C GLY A 315 -5.16 -1.01 -20.46
N LEU A 316 -5.11 0.33 -20.34
CA LEU A 316 -5.97 1.08 -19.43
C LEU A 316 -7.45 0.96 -19.80
N TRP A 317 -7.78 1.07 -21.09
CA TRP A 317 -9.17 0.92 -21.57
C TRP A 317 -9.77 -0.43 -21.22
N VAL A 318 -9.06 -1.52 -21.51
CA VAL A 318 -9.52 -2.88 -21.18
C VAL A 318 -9.69 -3.02 -19.67
N SER A 319 -8.73 -2.53 -18.88
CA SER A 319 -8.77 -2.61 -17.42
C SER A 319 -9.96 -1.88 -16.82
N LEU A 320 -10.30 -0.69 -17.33
CA LEU A 320 -11.47 0.08 -16.89
C LEU A 320 -12.79 -0.67 -17.17
N LEU A 321 -12.88 -1.35 -18.33
CA LEU A 321 -14.09 -2.10 -18.71
C LEU A 321 -14.27 -3.37 -17.87
N VAL A 322 -13.22 -4.19 -17.76
CA VAL A 322 -13.30 -5.46 -17.02
C VAL A 322 -13.49 -5.23 -15.52
N ARG A 323 -13.07 -4.06 -15.00
CA ARG A 323 -13.26 -3.70 -13.61
C ARG A 323 -14.73 -3.63 -13.18
N LEU A 324 -15.66 -3.33 -14.10
CA LEU A 324 -17.09 -3.31 -13.76
C LEU A 324 -17.62 -4.69 -13.35
N ILE A 325 -17.03 -5.79 -13.85
CA ILE A 325 -17.50 -7.16 -13.60
C ILE A 325 -17.54 -7.48 -12.09
N PRO A 326 -16.42 -7.38 -11.35
CA PRO A 326 -16.45 -7.66 -9.91
C PRO A 326 -17.30 -6.67 -9.12
N LEU A 327 -17.36 -5.39 -9.49
CA LEU A 327 -18.21 -4.40 -8.79
C LEU A 327 -19.70 -4.77 -8.88
N TRP A 328 -20.14 -5.25 -10.05
CA TRP A 328 -21.49 -5.82 -10.21
C TRP A 328 -21.67 -7.09 -9.37
N GLY A 329 -20.64 -7.92 -9.25
CA GLY A 329 -20.64 -9.10 -8.38
C GLY A 329 -20.81 -8.75 -6.90
N GLU A 330 -20.11 -7.71 -6.42
CA GLU A 330 -20.23 -7.23 -5.04
C GLU A 330 -21.62 -6.66 -4.76
N TRP A 331 -22.19 -5.89 -5.70
CA TRP A 331 -23.59 -5.47 -5.63
C TRP A 331 -24.54 -6.66 -5.63
N TYR A 332 -24.34 -7.67 -6.47
CA TYR A 332 -25.17 -8.86 -6.53
C TYR A 332 -25.17 -9.61 -5.19
N CYS A 333 -24.03 -9.66 -4.49
CA CYS A 333 -23.95 -10.20 -3.13
C CYS A 333 -24.87 -9.49 -2.13
N THR A 334 -25.30 -8.24 -2.38
CA THR A 334 -26.19 -7.50 -1.46
C THR A 334 -27.67 -7.83 -1.64
N LEU A 335 -28.05 -8.52 -2.71
CA LEU A 335 -29.46 -8.81 -3.02
C LEU A 335 -30.03 -9.96 -2.17
N ASN A 336 -29.17 -10.89 -1.74
CA ASN A 336 -29.51 -12.05 -0.92
C ASN A 336 -28.31 -12.38 -0.02
N VAL A 337 -28.48 -13.27 0.97
CA VAL A 337 -27.33 -13.81 1.72
C VAL A 337 -26.41 -14.56 0.74
N PRO A 338 -25.19 -14.06 0.49
CA PRO A 338 -24.34 -14.63 -0.55
C PRO A 338 -23.74 -15.97 -0.10
N SER A 339 -23.57 -16.91 -1.02
CA SER A 339 -22.84 -18.14 -0.73
C SER A 339 -21.34 -17.86 -0.56
N ARG A 340 -20.66 -18.74 0.17
CA ARG A 340 -19.20 -18.69 0.35
C ARG A 340 -18.47 -18.65 -1.00
N GLU A 341 -18.89 -19.49 -1.94
CA GLU A 341 -18.27 -19.64 -3.25
C GLU A 341 -18.39 -18.34 -4.05
N LEU A 342 -19.57 -17.72 -4.02
CA LEU A 342 -19.81 -16.44 -4.67
C LEU A 342 -18.91 -15.34 -4.10
N ILE A 343 -18.80 -15.23 -2.78
CA ILE A 343 -17.93 -14.24 -2.14
C ILE A 343 -16.48 -14.45 -2.58
N ILE A 344 -15.96 -15.68 -2.53
CA ILE A 344 -14.58 -15.97 -2.91
C ILE A 344 -14.34 -15.63 -4.38
N MET A 345 -15.25 -16.01 -5.28
CA MET A 345 -15.14 -15.70 -6.71
C MET A 345 -15.12 -14.19 -6.97
N VAL A 346 -16.07 -13.46 -6.37
CA VAL A 346 -16.15 -12.00 -6.48
C VAL A 346 -14.90 -11.35 -5.91
N THR A 347 -14.42 -11.81 -4.76
CA THR A 347 -13.20 -11.30 -4.11
C THR A 347 -11.95 -11.48 -4.98
N ILE A 348 -11.78 -12.67 -5.57
CA ILE A 348 -10.63 -12.94 -6.43
C ILE A 348 -10.71 -12.06 -7.69
N ALA A 349 -11.90 -11.97 -8.30
CA ALA A 349 -12.11 -11.13 -9.47
C ALA A 349 -11.87 -9.64 -9.15
N GLU A 350 -12.39 -9.16 -8.01
CA GLU A 350 -12.21 -7.81 -7.51
C GLU A 350 -10.71 -7.49 -7.49
N HIS A 351 -9.95 -8.24 -6.70
CA HIS A 351 -8.57 -7.87 -6.42
C HIS A 351 -7.70 -8.02 -7.66
N PHE A 352 -7.97 -9.05 -8.47
CA PHE A 352 -7.29 -9.27 -9.74
C PHE A 352 -7.50 -8.09 -10.70
N PHE A 353 -8.76 -7.71 -10.98
CA PHE A 353 -9.04 -6.62 -11.91
C PHE A 353 -8.68 -5.25 -11.32
N GLY A 354 -8.80 -5.07 -10.00
CA GLY A 354 -8.36 -3.87 -9.28
C GLY A 354 -6.85 -3.68 -9.34
N GLY A 355 -6.07 -4.76 -9.16
CA GLY A 355 -4.61 -4.76 -9.31
C GLY A 355 -4.17 -4.48 -10.75
N MET A 356 -4.86 -5.07 -11.72
CA MET A 356 -4.66 -4.83 -13.15
C MET A 356 -4.92 -3.35 -13.52
N LEU A 357 -6.04 -2.79 -13.06
CA LEU A 357 -6.40 -1.38 -13.30
C LEU A 357 -5.38 -0.42 -12.69
N THR A 358 -4.97 -0.63 -11.44
CA THR A 358 -3.93 0.20 -10.81
C THR A 358 -2.64 0.20 -11.62
N THR A 359 -2.16 -0.98 -12.04
CA THR A 359 -0.91 -1.05 -12.81
C THR A 359 -1.03 -0.40 -14.18
N ALA A 360 -2.14 -0.61 -14.88
CA ALA A 360 -2.38 0.05 -16.17
C ALA A 360 -2.47 1.57 -16.02
N MET A 361 -3.06 2.06 -14.93
CA MET A 361 -3.17 3.48 -14.64
C MET A 361 -1.82 4.12 -14.31
N PHE A 362 -0.97 3.45 -13.52
CA PHE A 362 0.38 3.94 -13.25
C PHE A 362 1.25 3.97 -14.51
N ALA A 363 1.13 2.97 -15.38
CA ALA A 363 1.76 3.00 -16.70
C ALA A 363 1.27 4.18 -17.55
N PHE A 364 -0.03 4.48 -17.51
CA PHE A 364 -0.61 5.64 -18.19
C PHE A 364 -0.11 6.97 -17.62
N MET A 365 -0.08 7.12 -16.30
CA MET A 365 0.50 8.29 -15.65
C MET A 365 1.94 8.51 -16.11
N MET A 366 2.79 7.47 -16.03
CA MET A 366 4.18 7.53 -16.52
C MET A 366 4.28 7.91 -18.00
N TYR A 367 3.37 7.42 -18.83
CA TYR A 367 3.33 7.76 -20.26
C TYR A 367 2.99 9.24 -20.52
N THR A 368 2.21 9.88 -19.63
CA THR A 368 1.78 11.29 -19.75
C THR A 368 2.73 12.30 -19.09
N VAL A 369 3.77 11.83 -18.41
CA VAL A 369 4.72 12.68 -17.69
C VAL A 369 5.57 13.50 -18.68
N ASP A 370 5.70 14.80 -18.39
CA ASP A 370 6.65 15.69 -19.06
C ASP A 370 8.08 15.28 -18.72
N LYS A 371 8.86 14.91 -19.75
CA LYS A 371 10.23 14.42 -19.59
C LYS A 371 11.19 15.46 -19.01
N ILE A 372 10.89 16.75 -19.11
CA ILE A 372 11.75 17.84 -18.60
C ILE A 372 11.68 17.93 -17.07
N ILE A 373 10.50 17.69 -16.48
CA ILE A 373 10.23 17.82 -15.04
C ILE A 373 9.72 16.52 -14.41
N GLY A 374 10.13 15.38 -14.98
CA GLY A 374 9.41 14.11 -14.87
C GLY A 374 9.02 13.66 -13.45
N ALA A 375 9.95 13.77 -12.49
CA ALA A 375 9.68 13.38 -11.10
C ALA A 375 8.62 14.27 -10.43
N THR A 376 8.71 15.60 -10.58
CA THR A 376 7.74 16.54 -10.01
C THR A 376 6.36 16.37 -10.63
N HIS A 377 6.30 16.18 -11.95
CA HIS A 377 5.03 15.94 -12.64
C HIS A 377 4.41 14.62 -12.18
N TYR A 378 5.18 13.52 -12.12
CA TYR A 378 4.67 12.24 -11.64
C TYR A 378 4.12 12.32 -10.21
N THR A 379 4.84 12.97 -9.29
CA THR A 379 4.38 13.18 -7.91
C THR A 379 3.07 13.97 -7.86
N MET A 380 2.89 14.97 -8.72
CA MET A 380 1.62 15.69 -8.83
C MET A 380 0.48 14.75 -9.26
N LEU A 381 0.70 13.93 -10.30
CA LEU A 381 -0.31 12.96 -10.75
C LEU A 381 -0.67 11.97 -9.64
N ALA A 382 0.33 11.48 -8.89
CA ALA A 382 0.11 10.57 -7.77
C ALA A 382 -0.68 11.22 -6.63
N THR A 383 -0.43 12.50 -6.33
CA THR A 383 -1.22 13.25 -5.35
C THR A 383 -2.67 13.39 -5.80
N ILE A 384 -2.92 13.71 -7.08
CA ILE A 384 -4.28 13.79 -7.65
C ILE A 384 -4.98 12.43 -7.56
N GLU A 385 -4.28 11.34 -7.85
CA GLU A 385 -4.77 9.97 -7.74
C GLU A 385 -5.27 9.66 -6.33
N VAL A 386 -4.46 9.98 -5.31
CA VAL A 386 -4.80 9.70 -3.92
C VAL A 386 -5.96 10.57 -3.45
N ILE A 387 -5.95 11.87 -3.76
CA ILE A 387 -7.04 12.79 -3.40
C ILE A 387 -8.34 12.37 -4.08
N GLY A 388 -8.31 12.01 -5.37
CA GLY A 388 -9.51 11.69 -6.14
C GLY A 388 -10.26 10.45 -5.66
N LYS A 389 -9.56 9.43 -5.16
CA LYS A 389 -10.18 8.21 -4.61
C LYS A 389 -10.59 8.33 -3.14
N SER A 390 -10.08 9.32 -2.41
CA SER A 390 -10.28 9.48 -0.97
C SER A 390 -11.72 9.74 -0.52
N PRO A 391 -12.54 10.55 -1.23
CA PRO A 391 -13.94 10.76 -0.87
C PRO A 391 -14.75 9.47 -0.73
N GLY A 392 -14.53 8.49 -1.61
CA GLY A 392 -15.21 7.18 -1.52
C GLY A 392 -14.86 6.44 -0.22
N MET A 393 -13.61 6.54 0.24
CA MET A 393 -13.21 5.94 1.52
C MET A 393 -13.83 6.67 2.71
N TRP A 394 -13.86 8.01 2.70
CA TRP A 394 -14.35 8.81 3.84
C TRP A 394 -15.87 8.76 4.00
N PHE A 395 -16.61 8.86 2.88
CA PHE A 395 -18.06 9.06 2.91
C PHE A 395 -18.86 7.78 2.66
N SER A 396 -18.25 6.68 2.21
CA SER A 396 -18.96 5.41 1.99
C SER A 396 -19.75 4.94 3.20
N GLY A 397 -19.18 5.07 4.39
CA GLY A 397 -19.84 4.73 5.64
C GLY A 397 -21.12 5.50 5.90
N LEU A 398 -21.05 6.84 5.75
CA LEU A 398 -22.20 7.75 5.94
C LEU A 398 -23.33 7.42 4.95
N LEU A 399 -22.95 7.16 3.71
CA LEU A 399 -23.88 6.81 2.65
C LEU A 399 -24.49 5.41 2.86
N ALA A 400 -23.70 4.44 3.31
CA ALA A 400 -24.20 3.11 3.68
C ALA A 400 -25.19 3.15 4.84
N ASP A 401 -24.91 3.93 5.90
CA ASP A 401 -25.81 4.08 7.05
C ASP A 401 -27.15 4.73 6.65
N THR A 402 -27.15 5.65 5.68
CA THR A 402 -28.35 6.42 5.30
C THR A 402 -29.25 5.69 4.31
N PHE A 403 -28.71 4.97 3.33
CA PHE A 403 -29.51 4.29 2.31
C PHE A 403 -29.18 2.81 2.06
N GLY A 404 -28.28 2.22 2.85
CA GLY A 404 -27.96 0.79 2.82
C GLY A 404 -26.88 0.39 1.80
N TYR A 405 -26.30 -0.79 1.98
CA TYR A 405 -25.20 -1.32 1.16
C TYR A 405 -25.55 -1.44 -0.32
N SER A 406 -26.73 -1.95 -0.65
CA SER A 406 -27.12 -2.19 -2.05
C SER A 406 -27.14 -0.89 -2.86
N ASN A 407 -27.77 0.16 -2.33
CA ASN A 407 -27.82 1.47 -2.98
C ASN A 407 -26.43 2.13 -3.07
N LEU A 408 -25.58 1.95 -2.05
CA LEU A 408 -24.20 2.40 -2.10
C LEU A 408 -23.41 1.70 -3.20
N PHE A 409 -23.60 0.40 -3.39
CA PHE A 409 -22.84 -0.34 -4.39
C PHE A 409 -23.32 0.00 -5.80
N VAL A 410 -24.62 0.25 -6.00
CA VAL A 410 -25.14 0.84 -7.24
C VAL A 410 -24.50 2.20 -7.52
N LEU A 411 -24.43 3.08 -6.51
CA LEU A 411 -23.75 4.37 -6.65
C LEU A 411 -22.28 4.20 -7.04
N GLY A 412 -21.56 3.28 -6.40
CA GLY A 412 -20.17 2.94 -6.73
C GLY A 412 -20.00 2.45 -8.18
N ILE A 413 -20.91 1.62 -8.68
CA ILE A 413 -20.94 1.17 -10.07
C ILE A 413 -21.17 2.35 -11.02
N ILE A 414 -22.16 3.20 -10.75
CA ILE A 414 -22.47 4.40 -11.56
C ILE A 414 -21.25 5.33 -11.63
N LEU A 415 -20.62 5.59 -10.48
CA LEU A 415 -19.42 6.42 -10.41
C LEU A 415 -18.22 5.78 -11.13
N SER A 416 -18.15 4.45 -11.19
CA SER A 416 -17.10 3.73 -11.94
C SER A 416 -17.27 3.80 -13.46
N ILE A 417 -18.45 4.22 -13.95
CA ILE A 417 -18.68 4.50 -15.38
C ILE A 417 -18.09 5.88 -15.78
N VAL A 418 -18.00 6.83 -14.84
CA VAL A 418 -17.44 8.17 -15.09
C VAL A 418 -16.05 8.13 -15.73
N PRO A 419 -15.03 7.41 -15.18
CA PRO A 419 -13.71 7.36 -15.81
C PRO A 419 -13.71 6.73 -17.20
N ILE A 420 -14.66 5.83 -17.51
CA ILE A 420 -14.83 5.26 -18.86
C ILE A 420 -15.27 6.37 -19.84
N LEU A 421 -16.25 7.18 -19.44
CA LEU A 421 -16.72 8.32 -20.24
C LEU A 421 -15.62 9.37 -20.41
N VAL A 422 -14.91 9.72 -19.33
CA VAL A 422 -13.78 10.65 -19.37
C VAL A 422 -12.69 10.10 -20.29
N PHE A 423 -12.37 8.81 -20.19
CA PHE A 423 -11.38 8.17 -21.06
C PHE A 423 -11.75 8.28 -22.55
N LEU A 424 -13.04 8.13 -22.91
CA LEU A 424 -13.47 8.30 -24.31
C LEU A 424 -13.23 9.73 -24.83
N LEU A 425 -13.43 10.74 -23.98
CA LEU A 425 -13.14 12.13 -24.30
C LEU A 425 -11.64 12.41 -24.39
N VAL A 426 -10.85 11.81 -23.49
CA VAL A 426 -9.38 11.86 -23.52
C VAL A 426 -8.86 11.22 -24.79
N LYS A 427 -9.27 9.99 -25.12
CA LYS A 427 -8.81 9.22 -26.29
C LYS A 427 -9.01 10.00 -27.59
N LYS A 428 -10.18 10.64 -27.77
CA LYS A 428 -10.47 11.47 -28.95
C LYS A 428 -9.52 12.67 -29.08
N ARG A 429 -9.07 13.26 -27.96
CA ARG A 429 -8.14 14.39 -27.96
C ARG A 429 -6.67 13.95 -28.01
N PHE A 430 -6.31 12.85 -27.35
CA PHE A 430 -4.94 12.34 -27.24
C PHE A 430 -4.38 11.79 -28.55
N LEU A 431 -5.20 11.04 -29.29
CA LEU A 431 -4.78 10.49 -30.59
C LEU A 431 -4.45 11.60 -31.61
N TYR A 432 -5.04 12.78 -31.47
CA TYR A 432 -4.76 13.93 -32.33
C TYR A 432 -3.48 14.70 -31.98
N THR A 433 -3.03 14.69 -30.72
CA THR A 433 -1.89 15.52 -30.27
C THR A 433 -0.57 14.76 -30.18
N TYR A 434 -0.60 13.43 -29.99
CA TYR A 434 0.60 12.60 -29.79
C TYR A 434 0.93 11.65 -30.95
N GLN A 435 0.15 11.67 -32.04
CA GLN A 435 0.56 11.06 -33.32
C GLN A 435 1.29 12.06 -34.25
N SER A 436 1.38 13.34 -33.85
CA SER A 436 2.06 14.41 -34.61
C SER A 436 3.50 14.69 -34.16
N HIS A 437 4.04 13.87 -33.27
CA HIS A 437 5.44 13.82 -32.83
C HIS A 437 5.88 12.36 -32.78
#